data_AF-A0A838J4G5-F1
#
_entry.id   AF-A0A838J4G5-F1
#
_cell.length_a   1.000
_cell.length_b   1.000
_cell.length_c   1.000
_cell.angle_alpha   90.00
_cell.angle_beta   90.00
_cell.angle_gamma   90.00
#
_symmetry.space_group_name_H-M   'P 1'
#
loop_
_entity.id
_entity.type
_entity.pdbx_description
1 polymer ?
#
loop_
_entity_poly.entity_id
_entity_poly.type
_entity_poly.pdbx_seq_one_letter_code
_entity_poly.pdbx_strand_id
1 'polypeptide(L)'
;MEKRDARLFQQPAETVDQSWNIVELESRRQLRRTVNELIALATTSAITTSEMQQYLLRGVATHGNTFATQLVRSLQRDNQEERQSIVWLLTLLNDEETLTPLHQMSLNKRLSRSIRLSASLVLAALGATRETQEDYCRTRLYAIG
;
A
#
# COMPACT_ATOMS: atom_id res chain seq x y z
N MET A 1 -45.42 48.32 12.45
CA MET A 1 -45.18 47.38 13.57
C MET A 1 -45.18 45.98 13.00
N GLU A 2 -44.22 45.08 13.14
CA GLU A 2 -42.92 45.06 13.81
C GLU A 2 -42.07 44.02 13.08
N LYS A 3 -40.77 44.32 13.03
CA LYS A 3 -39.69 43.56 12.44
C LYS A 3 -39.66 42.13 13.02
N ARG A 4 -39.51 41.12 12.17
CA ARG A 4 -39.02 39.79 12.58
C ARG A 4 -37.86 39.40 11.69
N ASP A 5 -36.73 39.98 12.07
CA ASP A 5 -35.39 39.42 12.12
C ASP A 5 -35.08 38.27 11.15
N ALA A 6 -34.51 38.67 10.02
CA ALA A 6 -33.56 37.87 9.29
C ALA A 6 -32.41 37.49 10.22
N ARG A 7 -32.50 36.29 10.82
CA ARG A 7 -31.36 35.64 11.47
C ARG A 7 -30.39 35.22 10.37
N LEU A 8 -29.55 36.20 10.00
CA LEU A 8 -28.24 36.00 9.41
C LEU A 8 -27.57 34.85 10.17
N PHE A 9 -27.37 33.74 9.46
CA PHE A 9 -26.47 32.67 9.87
C PHE A 9 -25.06 33.27 10.01
N GLN A 10 -24.75 33.82 11.18
CA GLN A 10 -23.39 34.01 11.63
C GLN A 10 -22.85 32.63 11.98
N GLN A 11 -22.38 31.89 10.97
CA GLN A 11 -21.38 30.87 11.20
C GLN A 11 -20.06 31.61 11.51
N PRO A 12 -19.52 31.51 12.73
CA PRO A 12 -18.16 31.98 12.97
C PRO A 12 -17.20 31.07 12.20
N ALA A 13 -16.18 31.71 11.64
CA ALA A 13 -15.15 31.12 10.80
C ALA A 13 -14.52 29.84 11.36
N GLU A 14 -14.92 28.69 10.81
CA GLU A 14 -14.13 27.44 10.86
C GLU A 14 -13.20 27.38 9.64
N THR A 15 -12.26 28.32 9.53
CA THR A 15 -11.29 28.35 8.41
C THR A 15 -9.86 28.01 8.84
N VAL A 16 -9.66 27.44 10.03
CA VAL A 16 -8.32 27.10 10.54
C VAL A 16 -8.07 25.59 10.64
N ASP A 17 -9.11 24.74 10.74
CA ASP A 17 -8.95 23.27 10.76
C ASP A 17 -8.97 22.59 9.38
N GLN A 18 -9.34 23.33 8.32
CA GLN A 18 -9.40 22.77 6.97
C GLN A 18 -8.04 22.74 6.27
N SER A 19 -7.08 23.62 6.61
CA SER A 19 -5.80 23.67 5.91
C SER A 19 -4.92 22.44 6.19
N TRP A 20 -4.95 21.92 7.42
CA TRP A 20 -4.26 20.68 7.80
C TRP A 20 -4.83 19.46 7.07
N ASN A 21 -6.16 19.40 6.93
CA ASN A 21 -6.82 18.35 6.16
C ASN A 21 -6.55 18.43 4.65
N ILE A 22 -6.41 19.63 4.08
CA ILE A 22 -6.17 19.81 2.64
C ILE A 22 -4.77 19.30 2.27
N VAL A 23 -3.73 19.67 3.04
CA VAL A 23 -2.35 19.23 2.76
C VAL A 23 -2.19 17.71 2.93
N GLU A 24 -2.80 17.12 3.96
CA GLU A 24 -2.83 15.66 4.11
C GLU A 24 -3.64 14.95 3.01
N LEU A 25 -4.73 15.55 2.56
CA LEU A 25 -5.55 14.98 1.50
C LEU A 25 -4.83 15.05 0.15
N GLU A 26 -4.13 16.15 -0.13
CA GLU A 26 -3.31 16.30 -1.32
C GLU A 26 -2.12 15.34 -1.32
N SER A 27 -1.44 15.14 -0.19
CA SER A 27 -0.36 14.15 -0.08
C SER A 27 -0.87 12.73 -0.33
N ARG A 28 -2.06 12.38 0.19
CA ARG A 28 -2.73 11.09 -0.08
C ARG A 28 -3.16 10.94 -1.53
N ARG A 29 -3.64 12.01 -2.17
CA ARG A 29 -3.99 12.03 -3.60
C ARG A 29 -2.75 11.87 -4.46
N GLN A 30 -1.66 12.55 -4.11
CA GLN A 30 -0.39 12.46 -4.82
C GLN A 30 0.18 11.06 -4.70
N LEU A 31 0.16 10.45 -3.52
CA LEU A 31 0.57 9.07 -3.31
C LEU A 31 -0.26 8.11 -4.18
N ARG A 32 -1.59 8.26 -4.22
CA ARG A 32 -2.43 7.44 -5.10
C ARG A 32 -2.09 7.62 -6.57
N ARG A 33 -1.81 8.85 -7.01
CA ARG A 33 -1.40 9.13 -8.40
C ARG A 33 -0.07 8.46 -8.72
N THR A 34 0.94 8.59 -7.86
CA THR A 34 2.25 7.97 -8.07
C THR A 34 2.15 6.44 -8.11
N VAL A 35 1.38 5.82 -7.21
CA VAL A 35 1.13 4.36 -7.26
C VAL A 35 0.42 3.96 -8.56
N ASN A 36 -0.57 4.72 -9.02
CA ASN A 36 -1.28 4.42 -10.26
C ASN A 36 -0.37 4.57 -11.48
N GLU A 37 0.47 5.59 -11.52
CA GLU A 37 1.47 5.78 -12.56
C GLU A 37 2.45 4.62 -12.59
N LEU A 38 2.94 4.16 -11.43
CA LEU A 38 3.83 3.00 -11.35
C LEU A 38 3.16 1.71 -11.85
N ILE A 39 1.87 1.51 -11.55
CA ILE A 39 1.11 0.37 -12.09
C ILE A 39 0.97 0.47 -13.62
N ALA A 40 0.70 1.68 -14.14
CA ALA A 40 0.62 1.92 -15.58
C ALA A 40 1.97 1.70 -16.29
N LEU A 41 3.08 2.09 -15.65
CA LEU A 41 4.43 1.85 -16.15
C LEU A 41 4.81 0.36 -16.14
N ALA A 42 4.45 -0.36 -15.07
CA ALA A 42 4.70 -1.79 -14.96
C ALA A 42 3.87 -2.63 -15.95
N THR A 43 2.69 -2.16 -16.35
CA THR A 43 1.85 -2.82 -17.37
C THR A 43 2.34 -2.53 -18.79
N THR A 44 2.88 -1.34 -19.05
CA THR A 44 3.33 -0.93 -20.40
C THR A 44 4.68 -1.49 -20.83
N SER A 45 5.37 -2.29 -19.99
CA SER A 45 6.58 -3.09 -20.32
C SER A 45 7.80 -2.33 -20.87
N ALA A 46 7.75 -0.99 -20.94
CA ALA A 46 8.79 -0.16 -21.54
C ALA A 46 9.97 0.16 -20.60
N ILE A 47 9.87 -0.22 -19.32
CA ILE A 47 10.81 0.14 -18.26
C ILE A 47 11.60 -1.09 -17.80
N THR A 48 12.89 -0.89 -17.56
CA THR A 48 13.75 -1.94 -17.02
C THR A 48 13.47 -2.20 -15.53
N THR A 49 13.77 -3.40 -15.06
CA THR A 49 13.56 -3.78 -13.66
C THR A 49 14.33 -2.88 -12.69
N SER A 50 15.53 -2.42 -13.07
CA SER A 50 16.37 -1.50 -12.31
C SER A 50 15.77 -0.10 -12.21
N GLU A 51 15.22 0.43 -13.30
CA GLU A 51 14.55 1.74 -13.29
C GLU A 51 13.29 1.67 -12.41
N MET A 52 12.51 0.59 -12.52
CA MET A 52 11.34 0.38 -11.68
C MET A 52 11.70 0.33 -10.19
N GLN A 53 12.82 -0.32 -9.85
CA GLN A 53 13.33 -0.34 -8.48
C GLN A 53 13.67 1.06 -7.97
N GLN A 54 14.35 1.87 -8.79
CA GLN A 54 14.68 3.25 -8.43
C GLN A 54 13.42 4.09 -8.20
N TYR A 55 12.39 3.92 -9.05
CA TYR A 55 11.12 4.60 -8.86
C TYR A 55 10.41 4.18 -7.56
N LEU A 56 10.42 2.89 -7.23
CA LEU A 56 9.86 2.38 -5.97
C LEU A 56 10.61 2.93 -4.75
N LEU A 57 11.95 2.88 -4.76
CA LEU A 57 12.77 3.40 -3.68
C LEU A 57 12.58 4.91 -3.50
N ARG A 58 12.45 5.66 -4.61
CA ARG A 58 12.11 7.08 -4.57
C ARG A 58 10.71 7.32 -4.00
N GLY A 59 9.74 6.50 -4.36
CA GLY A 59 8.38 6.54 -3.82
C GLY A 59 8.35 6.32 -2.31
N VAL A 60 9.08 5.32 -1.81
CA VAL A 60 9.24 5.06 -0.38
C VAL A 60 10.01 6.18 0.31
N ALA A 61 11.07 6.72 -0.28
CA ALA A 61 11.79 7.85 0.31
C ALA A 61 10.91 9.11 0.44
N THR A 62 9.94 9.28 -0.47
CA THR A 62 9.06 10.47 -0.50
C THR A 62 7.82 10.32 0.39
N HIS A 63 7.23 9.13 0.45
CA HIS A 63 5.95 8.87 1.13
C HIS A 63 6.07 7.97 2.36
N GLY A 64 7.27 7.44 2.61
CA GLY A 64 7.56 6.50 3.69
C GLY A 64 6.72 5.23 3.61
N ASN A 65 6.43 4.68 4.77
CA ASN A 65 5.69 3.44 4.96
C ASN A 65 4.23 3.49 4.45
N THR A 66 3.67 4.69 4.28
CA THR A 66 2.32 4.84 3.70
C THR A 66 2.26 4.39 2.24
N PHE A 67 3.39 4.42 1.53
CA PHE A 67 3.51 3.94 0.16
C PHE A 67 3.28 2.43 0.07
N ALA A 68 4.03 1.67 0.87
CA ALA A 68 3.96 0.22 0.95
C ALA A 68 2.53 -0.25 1.30
N THR A 69 1.92 0.39 2.31
CA THR A 69 0.54 0.11 2.71
C THR A 69 -0.47 0.37 1.58
N GLN A 70 -0.29 1.44 0.80
CA GLN A 70 -1.19 1.75 -0.32
C GLN A 70 -0.98 0.84 -1.52
N LEU A 71 0.24 0.36 -1.72
CA LEU A 71 0.55 -0.63 -2.77
C LEU A 71 -0.14 -1.96 -2.45
N VAL A 72 -0.12 -2.39 -1.19
CA VAL A 72 -0.90 -3.55 -0.71
C VAL A 72 -2.41 -3.33 -0.87
N ARG A 73 -2.93 -2.13 -0.53
CA ARG A 73 -4.36 -1.81 -0.77
C ARG A 73 -4.74 -1.86 -2.25
N SER A 74 -3.84 -1.47 -3.15
CA SER A 74 -4.08 -1.49 -4.59
C SER A 74 -4.24 -2.90 -5.15
N LEU A 75 -3.76 -3.94 -4.45
CA LEU A 75 -3.93 -5.35 -4.82
C LEU A 75 -5.41 -5.79 -4.86
N GLN A 76 -6.30 -5.02 -4.21
CA GLN A 76 -7.75 -5.24 -4.23
C GLN A 76 -8.42 -4.85 -5.55
N ARG A 77 -7.69 -4.29 -6.53
CA ARG A 77 -8.22 -3.96 -7.87
C ARG A 77 -8.78 -5.19 -8.59
N ASP A 78 -9.72 -4.96 -9.49
CA ASP A 78 -10.41 -6.03 -10.22
C ASP A 78 -9.60 -6.53 -11.43
N ASN A 79 -8.83 -5.64 -12.09
CA ASN A 79 -8.05 -6.00 -13.26
C ASN A 79 -6.91 -7.00 -12.91
N GLN A 80 -6.85 -8.12 -13.63
CA GLN A 80 -5.86 -9.16 -13.41
C GLN A 80 -4.44 -8.71 -13.78
N GLU A 81 -4.28 -7.95 -14.86
CA GLU A 81 -2.97 -7.50 -15.33
C GLU A 81 -2.35 -6.52 -14.35
N GLU A 82 -3.11 -5.51 -13.93
CA GLU A 82 -2.69 -4.57 -12.89
C GLU A 82 -2.35 -5.29 -11.58
N ARG A 83 -3.09 -6.33 -11.22
CA ARG A 83 -2.82 -7.12 -10.02
C ARG A 83 -1.48 -7.85 -10.11
N GLN A 84 -1.15 -8.43 -11.27
CA GLN A 84 0.14 -9.07 -11.50
C GLN A 84 1.28 -8.05 -11.42
N SER A 85 1.10 -6.87 -12.02
CA SER A 85 2.07 -5.78 -11.90
C SER A 85 2.26 -5.35 -10.44
N ILE A 86 1.18 -5.23 -9.66
CA ILE A 86 1.25 -4.87 -8.24
C ILE A 86 1.98 -5.95 -7.43
N VAL A 87 1.69 -7.22 -7.69
CA VAL A 87 2.39 -8.35 -7.07
C VAL A 87 3.88 -8.26 -7.37
N TRP A 88 4.26 -8.04 -8.64
CA TRP A 88 5.65 -7.87 -9.03
C TRP A 88 6.31 -6.67 -8.33
N LEU A 89 5.64 -5.52 -8.25
CA LEU A 89 6.14 -4.34 -7.54
C LEU A 89 6.34 -4.58 -6.05
N LEU A 90 5.44 -5.32 -5.38
CA LEU A 90 5.61 -5.70 -3.98
C LEU A 90 6.82 -6.61 -3.78
N THR A 91 7.00 -7.59 -4.66
CA THR A 91 8.15 -8.50 -4.58
C THR A 91 9.48 -7.78 -4.80
N LEU A 92 9.48 -6.74 -5.65
CA LEU A 92 10.65 -5.96 -5.96
C LEU A 92 10.96 -4.91 -4.88
N LEU A 93 9.93 -4.42 -4.18
CA LEU A 93 10.08 -3.54 -3.03
C LEU A 93 10.67 -4.27 -1.82
N ASN A 94 10.27 -5.54 -1.60
CA ASN A 94 10.75 -6.40 -0.52
C ASN A 94 10.76 -5.72 0.87
N ASP A 95 9.65 -5.08 1.21
CA ASP A 95 9.50 -4.33 2.46
C ASP A 95 8.79 -5.19 3.53
N GLU A 96 9.42 -5.35 4.69
CA GLU A 96 8.91 -6.14 5.82
C GLU A 96 7.58 -5.61 6.34
N GLU A 97 7.34 -4.30 6.22
CA GLU A 97 6.11 -3.66 6.69
C GLU A 97 4.88 -4.13 5.90
N THR A 98 5.07 -4.63 4.68
CA THR A 98 3.99 -5.19 3.85
C THR A 98 3.56 -6.59 4.26
N LEU A 99 4.37 -7.31 5.04
CA LEU A 99 4.12 -8.71 5.40
C LEU A 99 2.85 -8.88 6.24
N THR A 100 2.69 -8.05 7.26
CA THR A 100 1.52 -8.09 8.15
C THR A 100 0.21 -7.87 7.39
N PRO A 101 0.04 -6.80 6.58
CA PRO A 101 -1.19 -6.61 5.83
C PRO A 101 -1.39 -7.67 4.73
N LEU A 102 -0.33 -8.17 4.09
CA LEU A 102 -0.43 -9.27 3.12
C LEU A 102 -0.91 -10.58 3.76
N HIS A 103 -0.41 -10.91 4.96
CA HIS A 103 -0.85 -12.07 5.71
C HIS A 103 -2.32 -11.97 6.16
N GLN A 104 -2.75 -10.78 6.59
CA GLN A 104 -4.17 -10.54 6.87
C GLN A 104 -5.03 -10.70 5.61
N MET A 105 -4.56 -10.20 4.46
CA MET A 105 -5.29 -10.33 3.19
C MET A 105 -5.38 -11.77 2.70
N SER A 106 -4.32 -12.59 2.84
CA SER A 106 -4.36 -13.99 2.41
C SER A 106 -5.37 -14.82 3.22
N LEU A 107 -5.49 -14.55 4.52
CA LEU A 107 -6.40 -15.25 5.43
C LEU A 107 -7.84 -14.74 5.39
N ASN A 108 -8.07 -13.51 4.93
CA ASN A 108 -9.39 -12.89 4.96
C ASN A 108 -10.34 -13.52 3.92
N LYS A 109 -11.24 -14.40 4.39
CA LYS A 109 -12.24 -15.09 3.55
C LYS A 109 -13.25 -14.16 2.87
N ARG A 110 -13.38 -12.90 3.30
CA ARG A 110 -14.26 -11.91 2.67
C ARG A 110 -13.70 -11.39 1.34
N LEU A 111 -12.39 -11.52 1.13
CA LEU A 111 -11.74 -11.12 -0.11
C LEU A 111 -11.87 -12.20 -1.18
N SER A 112 -11.88 -11.76 -2.45
CA SER A 112 -11.94 -12.68 -3.59
C SER A 112 -10.78 -13.67 -3.56
N ARG A 113 -11.02 -14.87 -4.10
CA ARG A 113 -9.99 -15.92 -4.15
C ARG A 113 -8.73 -15.42 -4.85
N SER A 114 -8.86 -14.67 -5.94
CA SER A 114 -7.74 -14.12 -6.71
C SER A 114 -6.89 -13.16 -5.89
N ILE A 115 -7.50 -12.29 -5.08
CA ILE A 115 -6.79 -11.37 -4.17
C ILE A 115 -6.00 -12.16 -3.13
N ARG A 116 -6.64 -13.17 -2.50
CA ARG A 116 -5.99 -14.01 -1.49
C ARG A 116 -4.80 -14.78 -2.04
N LEU A 117 -4.95 -15.35 -3.24
CA LEU A 117 -3.87 -16.06 -3.93
C LEU A 117 -2.71 -15.12 -4.27
N SER A 118 -3.03 -13.92 -4.76
CA SER A 118 -2.01 -12.91 -5.10
C SER A 118 -1.22 -12.48 -3.85
N ALA A 119 -1.90 -12.24 -2.73
CA ALA A 119 -1.24 -11.95 -1.45
C ALA A 119 -0.36 -13.12 -0.97
N SER A 120 -0.85 -14.36 -1.10
CA SER A 120 -0.08 -15.57 -0.75
C SER A 120 1.15 -15.74 -1.63
N LEU A 121 1.05 -15.41 -2.92
CA LEU A 121 2.15 -15.46 -3.87
C LEU A 121 3.23 -14.44 -3.51
N VAL A 122 2.85 -13.21 -3.17
CA VAL A 122 3.80 -12.21 -2.69
C VAL A 122 4.52 -12.70 -1.44
N LEU A 123 3.80 -13.24 -0.44
CA LEU A 123 4.43 -13.79 0.77
C LEU A 123 5.42 -14.92 0.46
N ALA A 124 5.07 -15.80 -0.49
CA ALA A 124 5.97 -16.85 -0.96
C ALA A 124 7.21 -16.29 -1.66
N ALA A 125 7.04 -15.30 -2.54
CA ALA A 125 8.14 -14.65 -3.26
C ALA A 125 9.07 -13.85 -2.33
N LEU A 126 8.54 -13.28 -1.25
CA LEU A 126 9.31 -12.60 -0.21
C LEU A 126 10.02 -13.58 0.75
N GLY A 127 9.81 -14.89 0.59
CA GLY A 127 10.34 -15.89 1.53
C GLY A 127 9.77 -15.75 2.94
N ALA A 128 8.64 -15.04 3.10
CA ALA A 128 7.94 -14.81 4.37
C ALA A 128 6.77 -15.79 4.51
N THR A 129 7.05 -17.07 4.29
CA THR A 129 6.10 -18.15 4.53
C THR A 129 6.30 -18.69 5.94
N ARG A 130 5.21 -19.18 6.53
CA ARG A 130 5.23 -19.70 7.90
C ARG A 130 6.29 -20.80 8.12
N GLU A 131 6.64 -21.52 7.06
CA GLU A 131 7.64 -22.59 7.05
C GLU A 131 9.08 -22.03 7.17
N THR A 132 9.42 -20.97 6.44
CA THR A 132 10.76 -20.35 6.51
C THR A 132 11.01 -19.62 7.83
N GLN A 133 9.96 -19.09 8.45
CA GLN A 133 10.06 -18.39 9.74
C GLN A 133 10.20 -19.37 10.93
N GLU A 134 9.60 -20.56 10.85
CA GLU A 134 9.76 -21.63 11.86
C GLU A 134 11.16 -22.27 11.81
N ASP A 135 11.78 -22.37 10.64
CA ASP A 135 13.13 -22.94 10.48
C ASP A 135 14.25 -22.03 11.04
N TYR A 136 14.10 -20.71 11.01
CA TYR A 136 15.05 -19.79 11.66
C TYR A 136 15.04 -19.93 13.20
N CYS A 137 13.90 -20.30 13.81
CA CYS A 137 13.80 -20.52 15.26
C CYS A 137 14.33 -21.89 15.72
N ARG A 138 14.38 -22.90 14.83
CA ARG A 138 14.84 -24.25 15.20
C ARG A 138 16.34 -24.50 15.01
N THR A 139 17.06 -23.65 14.28
CA THR A 139 18.42 -23.97 13.80
C THR A 139 19.56 -23.44 14.70
N ARG A 140 19.34 -23.22 16.01
CA ARG A 140 20.40 -22.81 16.96
C ARG A 140 20.48 -23.62 18.26
N LEU A 141 20.07 -24.89 18.24
CA LEU A 141 20.22 -25.81 19.39
C LEU A 141 21.06 -27.06 19.10
N TYR A 142 22.03 -26.96 18.19
CA TYR A 142 23.13 -27.92 18.11
C TYR A 142 24.44 -27.21 18.48
N ALA A 143 24.55 -26.83 19.75
CA ALA A 143 25.85 -26.61 20.36
C ALA A 143 26.45 -27.99 20.63
N ILE A 144 27.52 -28.29 19.89
CA ILE A 144 28.42 -29.41 20.11
C ILE A 144 29.00 -29.28 21.54
N GLY A 145 28.83 -30.33 22.33
CA GLY A 145 29.46 -30.55 23.63
C GLY A 145 29.52 -32.03 23.91
#